data_AF-A0AAW0FFJ1-F1
#
_entry.id   AF-A0AAW0FFJ1-F1
#
_cell.length_a   1.000
_cell.length_b   1.000
_cell.length_c   1.000
_cell.angle_alpha   90.00
_cell.angle_beta   90.00
_cell.angle_gamma   90.00
#
_symmetry.space_group_name_H-M   'P 1'
#
loop_
_entity.id
_entity.type
_entity.pdbx_description
1 polymer ?
#
loop_
_entity_poly.entity_id
_entity_poly.type
_entity_poly.pdbx_seq_one_letter_code
_entity_poly.pdbx_strand_id
1 'polypeptide(L)'
;MSTYIPDINGDQHSSDVAAFMQKLFKYQLAVSTLHPSPPQAPDCPSGWSRELLDVCTNAVRMLIIALPTSSTFSWDFAEYCRDCKRSSLGCGGNIQREEEILRRWPPQYSPTAHVDEPRVFADPSGRIITWILPSIIPPHYQDKLYQAVCILEPSFTKKFHGNGERGSWRTDSAYFDPDNDYISTGLANLSAAWYMAGHKSPPYTTPFLQRSEGHKFVSVARDPFAVVSGILAITHPQQYEMAKEMKDSMITSGNCAEALGRWPTVFTAISVITNRESPFHRDLHESWKWFDFLLSFGPYKHAPLYLANLGIRVNNPPGTICIFGGRALWHGVRRVSPRVTLALYMRKNIQKELGIQSASWMTQQEYSNYIGPQRHNLRRHMPTNMNFVV
;
A
#
# COMPACT_ATOMS: atom_id res chain seq x y z
N MET A 1 27.08 32.25 -0.22
CA MET A 1 26.91 31.04 -1.06
C MET A 1 25.43 30.76 -1.16
N SER A 2 24.86 30.92 -2.36
CA SER A 2 23.44 30.74 -2.63
C SER A 2 23.07 29.27 -2.43
N THR A 3 22.24 28.97 -1.44
CA THR A 3 21.66 27.64 -1.23
C THR A 3 20.59 27.41 -2.29
N TYR A 4 20.95 26.67 -3.34
CA TYR A 4 20.00 26.08 -4.26
C TYR A 4 19.12 25.10 -3.47
N ILE A 5 17.88 25.49 -3.19
CA ILE A 5 16.82 24.60 -2.73
C ILE A 5 16.14 24.12 -4.02
N PRO A 6 16.22 22.83 -4.39
CA PRO A 6 15.45 22.35 -5.53
C PRO A 6 13.97 22.64 -5.28
N ASP A 7 13.26 23.03 -6.33
CA ASP A 7 11.82 23.21 -6.30
C ASP A 7 11.16 21.82 -6.22
N ILE A 8 11.00 21.28 -5.01
CA ILE A 8 10.49 19.92 -4.80
C ILE A 8 8.97 19.97 -4.71
N ASN A 9 8.32 20.06 -5.87
CA ASN A 9 6.90 19.72 -6.04
C ASN A 9 6.73 18.19 -5.97
N GLY A 10 6.95 17.62 -4.78
CA GLY A 10 6.86 16.18 -4.54
C GLY A 10 5.48 15.61 -4.88
N ASP A 11 4.45 16.44 -4.70
CA ASP A 11 3.08 16.13 -5.12
C ASP A 11 2.91 15.98 -6.64
N GLN A 12 3.41 16.95 -7.41
CA GLN A 12 3.36 16.91 -8.87
C GLN A 12 4.11 15.68 -9.41
N HIS A 13 5.30 15.39 -8.87
CA HIS A 13 6.08 14.22 -9.29
C HIS A 13 5.34 12.90 -9.07
N SER A 14 4.72 12.73 -7.89
CA SER A 14 3.93 11.53 -7.60
C SER A 14 2.74 11.41 -8.56
N SER A 15 2.11 12.52 -8.90
CA SER A 15 0.99 12.56 -9.85
C SER A 15 1.44 12.20 -11.28
N ASP A 16 2.60 12.69 -11.73
CA ASP A 16 3.14 12.40 -13.06
C ASP A 16 3.52 10.92 -13.18
N VAL A 17 4.17 10.34 -12.15
CA VAL A 17 4.48 8.90 -12.06
C VAL A 17 3.22 8.05 -12.14
N ALA A 18 2.19 8.38 -11.36
CA ALA A 18 0.94 7.65 -11.38
C ALA A 18 0.22 7.73 -12.73
N ALA A 19 0.19 8.92 -13.36
CA ALA A 19 -0.43 9.12 -14.68
C ALA A 19 0.31 8.32 -15.76
N PHE A 20 1.65 8.33 -15.76
CA PHE A 20 2.45 7.52 -16.66
C PHE A 20 2.17 6.02 -16.47
N MET A 21 2.23 5.53 -15.24
CA MET A 21 2.01 4.12 -14.93
C MET A 21 0.60 3.65 -15.33
N GLN A 22 -0.44 4.45 -15.07
CA GLN A 22 -1.82 4.13 -15.50
C GLN A 22 -1.94 4.02 -17.03
N LYS A 23 -1.37 4.98 -17.77
CA LYS A 23 -1.37 4.95 -19.24
C LYS A 23 -0.61 3.73 -19.76
N LEU A 24 0.57 3.45 -19.21
CA LEU A 24 1.39 2.31 -19.58
C LEU A 24 0.65 0.99 -19.31
N PHE A 25 0.00 0.87 -18.16
CA PHE A 25 -0.79 -0.30 -17.79
C PHE A 25 -1.94 -0.55 -18.76
N LYS A 26 -2.76 0.47 -19.05
CA LYS A 26 -3.88 0.37 -20.00
C LYS A 26 -3.41 -0.04 -21.39
N TYR A 27 -2.31 0.55 -21.87
CA TYR A 27 -1.70 0.20 -23.14
C TYR A 27 -1.20 -1.24 -23.17
N GLN A 28 -0.35 -1.62 -22.22
CA GLN A 28 0.24 -2.96 -22.19
C GLN A 28 -0.80 -4.06 -21.94
N LEU A 29 -1.84 -3.79 -21.14
CA LEU A 29 -2.97 -4.70 -20.95
C LEU A 29 -3.73 -4.93 -22.26
N ALA A 30 -4.02 -3.85 -23.01
CA ALA A 30 -4.69 -3.94 -24.31
C ALA A 30 -3.84 -4.70 -25.34
N VAL A 31 -2.53 -4.41 -25.41
CA VAL A 31 -1.61 -5.10 -26.32
C VAL A 31 -1.48 -6.59 -25.98
N SER A 32 -1.27 -6.92 -24.69
CA SER A 32 -1.08 -8.31 -24.23
C SER A 32 -2.34 -9.19 -24.38
N THR A 33 -3.52 -8.57 -24.51
CA THR A 33 -4.80 -9.26 -24.72
C THR A 33 -5.32 -9.19 -26.16
N LEU A 34 -4.52 -8.62 -27.08
CA LEU A 34 -4.85 -8.41 -28.50
C LEU A 34 -6.12 -7.58 -28.70
N HIS A 35 -6.29 -6.51 -27.93
CA HIS A 35 -7.38 -5.56 -28.10
C HIS A 35 -7.34 -4.95 -29.52
N PRO A 36 -8.46 -4.87 -30.25
CA PRO A 36 -8.46 -4.45 -31.66
C PRO A 36 -8.02 -2.99 -31.87
N SER A 37 -8.27 -2.15 -30.86
CA SER A 37 -7.89 -0.73 -30.85
C SER A 37 -7.22 -0.40 -29.53
N PRO A 38 -5.93 -0.76 -29.32
CA PRO A 38 -5.25 -0.44 -28.07
C PRO A 38 -5.14 1.09 -27.92
N PRO A 39 -5.18 1.63 -26.69
CA PRO A 39 -4.90 3.05 -26.49
C PRO A 39 -3.46 3.37 -26.90
N GLN A 40 -3.14 4.65 -27.09
CA GLN A 40 -1.78 5.06 -27.43
C GLN A 40 -0.81 4.71 -26.29
N ALA A 41 0.39 4.27 -26.64
CA ALA A 41 1.49 4.14 -25.68
C ALA A 41 1.78 5.52 -25.05
N PRO A 42 2.07 5.59 -23.74
CA PRO A 42 2.49 6.86 -23.16
C PRO A 42 3.83 7.30 -23.75
N ASP A 43 3.99 8.59 -23.98
CA ASP A 43 5.27 9.19 -24.30
C ASP A 43 6.26 8.95 -23.15
N CYS A 44 7.53 8.79 -23.48
CA CYS A 44 8.59 8.71 -22.47
C CYS A 44 8.70 10.07 -21.76
N PRO A 45 8.50 10.15 -20.45
CA PRO A 45 8.63 11.40 -19.71
C PRO A 45 10.04 11.97 -19.86
N SER A 46 10.14 13.24 -20.27
CA SER A 46 11.42 13.94 -20.39
C SER A 46 12.02 14.20 -19.01
N GLY A 47 13.34 14.02 -18.88
CA GLY A 47 14.07 14.29 -17.64
C GLY A 47 13.92 13.23 -16.54
N TRP A 48 13.17 12.15 -16.76
CA TRP A 48 13.14 11.03 -15.82
C TRP A 48 14.39 10.16 -15.96
N SER A 49 14.86 9.61 -14.85
CA SER A 49 15.97 8.66 -14.86
C SER A 49 15.54 7.35 -15.51
N ARG A 50 16.49 6.65 -16.15
CA ARG A 50 16.28 5.29 -16.65
C ARG A 50 15.82 4.35 -15.54
N GLU A 51 16.38 4.49 -14.34
CA GLU A 51 15.97 3.72 -13.16
C GLU A 51 14.47 3.87 -12.86
N LEU A 52 13.93 5.10 -12.85
CA LEU A 52 12.51 5.33 -12.58
C LEU A 52 11.61 4.71 -13.66
N LEU A 53 11.99 4.84 -14.93
CA LEU A 53 11.27 4.24 -16.04
C LEU A 53 11.25 2.71 -15.96
N ASP A 54 12.38 2.10 -15.63
CA ASP A 54 12.51 0.64 -15.49
C ASP A 54 11.67 0.12 -14.33
N VAL A 55 11.69 0.80 -13.18
CA VAL A 55 10.86 0.40 -12.02
C VAL A 55 9.37 0.55 -12.31
N CYS A 56 8.94 1.68 -12.90
CA CYS A 56 7.55 1.88 -13.33
C CYS A 56 7.10 0.78 -14.30
N THR A 57 7.93 0.47 -15.30
CA THR A 57 7.63 -0.56 -16.31
C THR A 57 7.53 -1.95 -15.69
N ASN A 58 8.45 -2.30 -14.79
CA ASN A 58 8.43 -3.61 -14.12
C ASN A 58 7.24 -3.75 -13.15
N ALA A 59 6.88 -2.69 -12.42
CA ALA A 59 5.70 -2.69 -11.58
C ALA A 59 4.42 -2.88 -12.40
N VAL A 60 4.29 -2.17 -13.52
CA VAL A 60 3.16 -2.32 -14.46
C VAL A 60 3.09 -3.75 -15.01
N ARG A 61 4.22 -4.32 -15.44
CA ARG A 61 4.29 -5.72 -15.91
C ARG A 61 3.78 -6.69 -14.85
N MET A 62 4.21 -6.54 -13.59
CA MET A 62 3.75 -7.40 -12.50
C MET A 62 2.24 -7.30 -12.26
N LEU A 63 1.68 -6.10 -12.33
CA LEU A 63 0.23 -5.87 -12.21
C LEU A 63 -0.55 -6.54 -13.34
N ILE A 64 -0.04 -6.51 -14.57
CA ILE A 64 -0.64 -7.21 -15.72
C ILE A 64 -0.54 -8.73 -15.56
N ILE A 65 0.52 -9.25 -14.94
CA ILE A 65 0.62 -10.69 -14.60
C ILE A 65 -0.38 -11.07 -13.51
N ALA A 66 -0.60 -10.21 -12.51
CA ALA A 66 -1.45 -10.49 -11.35
C ALA A 66 -2.95 -10.43 -11.66
N LEU A 67 -3.40 -9.48 -12.50
CA LEU A 67 -4.82 -9.26 -12.77
C LEU A 67 -5.55 -10.51 -13.34
N PRO A 68 -4.97 -11.28 -14.28
CA PRO A 68 -5.63 -12.44 -14.89
C PRO A 68 -5.54 -13.72 -14.06
N THR A 69 -4.62 -13.79 -13.10
CA THR A 69 -4.46 -14.94 -12.20
C THR A 69 -5.47 -14.92 -11.05
N SER A 70 -6.58 -14.19 -11.23
CA SER A 70 -7.58 -13.99 -10.21
C SER A 70 -8.21 -15.29 -9.75
N SER A 71 -8.14 -15.57 -8.45
CA SER A 71 -8.92 -16.64 -7.84
C SER A 71 -10.21 -16.06 -7.27
N THR A 72 -11.33 -16.68 -7.62
CA THR A 72 -12.67 -16.25 -7.19
C THR A 72 -13.09 -17.01 -5.95
N PHE A 73 -13.39 -16.29 -4.88
CA PHE A 73 -13.95 -16.82 -3.63
C PHE A 73 -15.43 -17.18 -3.79
N SER A 74 -15.94 -18.07 -2.95
CA SER A 74 -17.34 -18.54 -3.01
C SER A 74 -18.34 -17.53 -2.44
N TRP A 75 -17.87 -16.51 -1.73
CA TRP A 75 -18.71 -15.60 -0.95
C TRP A 75 -18.65 -14.16 -1.45
N ASP A 76 -19.76 -13.44 -1.28
CA ASP A 76 -19.89 -12.03 -1.61
C ASP A 76 -19.13 -11.15 -0.59
N PHE A 77 -18.08 -10.47 -1.05
CA PHE A 77 -17.20 -9.68 -0.16
C PHE A 77 -17.92 -8.49 0.48
N ALA A 78 -18.90 -7.90 -0.21
CA ALA A 78 -19.66 -6.77 0.30
C ALA A 78 -20.67 -7.20 1.38
N GLU A 79 -21.28 -8.37 1.25
CA GLU A 79 -22.11 -9.00 2.28
C GLU A 79 -21.29 -9.38 3.51
N TYR A 80 -20.16 -10.05 3.32
CA TYR A 80 -19.21 -10.32 4.39
C TYR A 80 -18.83 -9.05 5.17
N CYS A 81 -18.47 -7.97 4.46
CA CYS A 81 -18.10 -6.71 5.11
C CYS A 81 -19.29 -6.06 5.83
N ARG A 82 -20.54 -6.24 5.36
CA ARG A 82 -21.75 -5.78 6.07
C ARG A 82 -21.96 -6.57 7.37
N ASP A 83 -21.74 -7.88 7.33
CA ASP A 83 -21.82 -8.74 8.51
C ASP A 83 -20.78 -8.39 9.57
N CYS A 84 -19.54 -8.10 9.15
CA CYS A 84 -18.48 -7.64 10.04
C CYS A 84 -18.76 -6.26 10.66
N LYS A 85 -19.55 -5.40 10.00
CA LYS A 85 -19.95 -4.08 10.52
C LYS A 85 -21.01 -4.15 11.60
N ARG A 86 -21.94 -5.10 11.50
CA ARG A 86 -23.13 -5.19 12.37
C ARG A 86 -22.78 -5.61 13.81
N SER A 87 -21.58 -6.12 14.06
CA SER A 87 -21.16 -6.49 15.41
C SER A 87 -20.77 -5.25 16.24
N SER A 88 -21.48 -5.03 17.34
CA SER A 88 -21.23 -3.98 18.34
C SER A 88 -19.99 -4.22 19.22
N LEU A 89 -19.46 -5.45 19.21
CA LEU A 89 -18.23 -5.86 19.88
C LEU A 89 -17.10 -5.81 18.83
N GLY A 90 -16.11 -4.93 19.00
CA GLY A 90 -15.04 -4.72 18.03
C GLY A 90 -14.41 -6.03 17.52
N CYS A 91 -14.26 -6.16 16.21
CA CYS A 91 -13.58 -7.27 15.56
C CYS A 91 -12.05 -7.06 15.54
N GLY A 92 -11.28 -8.13 15.33
CA GLY A 92 -9.83 -8.12 15.18
C GLY A 92 -9.07 -8.65 16.40
N GLY A 93 -9.49 -8.31 17.62
CA GLY A 93 -8.86 -8.81 18.87
C GLY A 93 -9.71 -9.84 19.64
N ASN A 94 -10.97 -10.04 19.26
CA ASN A 94 -11.86 -11.03 19.87
C ASN A 94 -11.81 -12.32 19.05
N ILE A 95 -11.03 -13.30 19.52
CA ILE A 95 -10.79 -14.56 18.81
C ILE A 95 -12.09 -15.34 18.56
N GLN A 96 -12.95 -15.48 19.58
CA GLN A 96 -14.23 -16.19 19.45
C GLN A 96 -15.08 -15.60 18.33
N ARG A 97 -15.10 -14.26 18.22
CA ARG A 97 -15.83 -13.57 17.16
C ARG A 97 -15.21 -13.78 15.78
N GLU A 98 -13.89 -13.77 15.67
CA GLU A 98 -13.23 -14.06 14.39
C GLU A 98 -13.48 -15.50 13.95
N GLU A 99 -13.50 -16.46 14.88
CA GLU A 99 -13.87 -17.85 14.62
C GLU A 99 -15.33 -17.98 14.15
N GLU A 100 -16.28 -17.26 14.76
CA GLU A 100 -17.66 -17.20 14.28
C GLU A 100 -17.77 -16.65 12.86
N ILE A 101 -17.01 -15.59 12.55
CA ILE A 101 -16.96 -14.99 11.22
C ILE A 101 -16.40 -16.01 10.22
N LEU A 102 -15.30 -16.70 10.56
CA LEU A 102 -14.72 -17.74 9.71
C LEU A 102 -15.66 -18.94 9.54
N ARG A 103 -16.47 -19.30 10.53
CA ARG A 103 -17.47 -20.37 10.38
C ARG A 103 -18.59 -19.98 9.40
N ARG A 104 -19.00 -18.71 9.40
CA ARG A 104 -20.04 -18.20 8.49
C ARG A 104 -19.50 -17.93 7.08
N TRP A 105 -18.28 -17.42 7.00
CA TRP A 105 -17.58 -17.03 5.78
C TRP A 105 -16.28 -17.83 5.70
N PRO A 106 -16.37 -19.14 5.37
CA PRO A 106 -15.22 -20.03 5.42
C PRO A 106 -14.13 -19.62 4.43
N PRO A 107 -12.85 -19.77 4.82
CA PRO A 107 -11.75 -19.58 3.90
C PRO A 107 -11.87 -20.59 2.75
N GLN A 108 -11.50 -20.15 1.54
CA GLN A 108 -11.53 -21.00 0.34
C GLN A 108 -10.52 -22.14 0.41
N TYR A 109 -9.40 -21.93 1.10
CA TYR A 109 -8.32 -22.90 1.19
C TYR A 109 -8.20 -23.47 2.60
N SER A 110 -8.37 -24.78 2.70
CA SER A 110 -8.10 -25.58 3.90
C SER A 110 -7.49 -26.93 3.45
N PRO A 111 -6.19 -27.20 3.73
CA PRO A 111 -5.25 -26.39 4.50
C PRO A 111 -4.91 -25.04 3.82
N THR A 112 -4.33 -24.12 4.59
CA THR A 112 -3.94 -22.78 4.13
C THR A 112 -3.10 -22.85 2.86
N ALA A 113 -3.51 -22.14 1.80
CA ALA A 113 -2.77 -22.09 0.55
C ALA A 113 -1.56 -21.16 0.65
N HIS A 114 -0.48 -21.56 -0.01
CA HIS A 114 0.74 -20.79 -0.11
C HIS A 114 0.73 -19.91 -1.36
N VAL A 115 1.08 -18.64 -1.21
CA VAL A 115 1.10 -17.67 -2.31
C VAL A 115 2.47 -17.03 -2.42
N ASP A 116 3.14 -17.29 -3.53
CA ASP A 116 4.49 -16.83 -3.85
C ASP A 116 4.60 -16.15 -5.23
N GLU A 117 3.55 -16.21 -6.06
CA GLU A 117 3.46 -15.53 -7.36
C GLU A 117 2.50 -14.32 -7.35
N PRO A 118 2.66 -13.35 -8.28
CA PRO A 118 1.73 -12.23 -8.41
C PRO A 118 0.29 -12.69 -8.66
N ARG A 119 -0.64 -12.23 -7.82
CA ARG A 119 -2.02 -12.74 -7.84
C ARG A 119 -3.04 -11.74 -7.33
N VAL A 120 -4.21 -11.75 -7.98
CA VAL A 120 -5.43 -11.10 -7.49
C VAL A 120 -6.35 -12.12 -6.84
N PHE A 121 -7.08 -11.69 -5.83
CA PHE A 121 -8.18 -12.46 -5.26
C PHE A 121 -9.45 -11.62 -5.34
N ALA A 122 -10.53 -12.21 -5.84
CA ALA A 122 -11.79 -11.52 -6.07
C ALA A 122 -12.98 -12.35 -5.57
N ASP A 123 -14.13 -11.70 -5.43
CA ASP A 123 -15.40 -12.38 -5.12
C ASP A 123 -16.18 -12.76 -6.39
N PRO A 124 -17.33 -13.46 -6.29
CA PRO A 124 -18.13 -13.87 -7.46
C PRO A 124 -18.63 -12.71 -8.33
N SER A 125 -18.75 -11.51 -7.77
CA SER A 125 -19.14 -10.30 -8.51
C SER A 125 -17.94 -9.61 -9.18
N GLY A 126 -16.73 -10.18 -9.06
CA GLY A 126 -15.50 -9.60 -9.56
C GLY A 126 -14.98 -8.43 -8.72
N ARG A 127 -15.46 -8.22 -7.47
CA ARG A 127 -14.85 -7.24 -6.55
C ARG A 127 -13.51 -7.78 -6.09
N ILE A 128 -12.48 -6.96 -6.24
CA ILE A 128 -11.13 -7.34 -5.83
C ILE A 128 -11.03 -7.21 -4.30
N ILE A 129 -10.57 -8.28 -3.66
CA ILE A 129 -10.38 -8.38 -2.21
C ILE A 129 -8.93 -8.01 -1.85
N THR A 130 -7.97 -8.52 -2.60
CA THR A 130 -6.54 -8.24 -2.38
C THR A 130 -5.70 -8.45 -3.64
N TRP A 131 -4.60 -7.70 -3.75
CA TRP A 131 -3.50 -7.95 -4.67
C TRP A 131 -2.26 -8.36 -3.89
N ILE A 132 -1.59 -9.41 -4.36
CA ILE A 132 -0.30 -9.87 -3.85
C ILE A 132 0.74 -9.64 -4.95
N LEU A 133 1.76 -8.82 -4.67
CA LEU A 133 2.77 -8.40 -5.64
C LEU A 133 4.18 -8.69 -5.07
N PRO A 134 4.65 -9.96 -5.15
CA PRO A 134 5.94 -10.37 -4.59
C PRO A 134 7.12 -9.64 -5.24
N SER A 135 8.00 -9.06 -4.42
CA SER A 135 9.22 -8.37 -4.87
C SER A 135 9.01 -7.34 -6.00
N ILE A 136 7.86 -6.65 -5.99
CA ILE A 136 7.55 -5.60 -6.98
C ILE A 136 8.50 -4.40 -6.86
N ILE A 137 9.01 -4.11 -5.65
CA ILE A 137 10.00 -3.07 -5.43
C ILE A 137 11.40 -3.69 -5.54
N PRO A 138 12.22 -3.30 -6.54
CA PRO A 138 13.53 -3.91 -6.75
C PRO A 138 14.55 -3.49 -5.68
N PRO A 139 15.65 -4.25 -5.49
CA PRO A 139 16.63 -4.01 -4.42
C PRO A 139 17.15 -2.57 -4.33
N HIS A 140 17.54 -1.97 -5.46
CA HIS A 140 18.04 -0.59 -5.49
C HIS A 140 17.01 0.47 -5.05
N TYR A 141 15.70 0.20 -5.14
CA TYR A 141 14.66 1.06 -4.56
C TYR A 141 14.39 0.72 -3.08
N GLN A 142 14.57 -0.55 -2.68
CA GLN A 142 14.57 -0.92 -1.27
C GLN A 142 15.72 -0.22 -0.52
N ASP A 143 16.89 -0.05 -1.17
CA ASP A 143 18.02 0.68 -0.61
C ASP A 143 17.70 2.16 -0.38
N LYS A 144 17.00 2.83 -1.32
CA LYS A 144 16.51 4.20 -1.14
C LYS A 144 15.53 4.30 0.03
N LEU A 145 14.60 3.34 0.15
CA LEU A 145 13.68 3.28 1.29
C LEU A 145 14.42 3.02 2.60
N TYR A 146 15.41 2.15 2.62
CA TYR A 146 16.25 1.90 3.78
C TYR A 146 17.01 3.16 4.22
N GLN A 147 17.67 3.86 3.30
CA GLN A 147 18.33 5.13 3.58
C GLN A 147 17.37 6.17 4.16
N ALA A 148 16.15 6.26 3.62
CA ALA A 148 15.13 7.13 4.19
C ALA A 148 14.76 6.70 5.63
N VAL A 149 14.57 5.40 5.87
CA VAL A 149 14.25 4.89 7.21
C VAL A 149 15.38 5.12 8.21
N CYS A 150 16.65 5.04 7.81
CA CYS A 150 17.79 5.41 8.68
C CYS A 150 17.74 6.89 9.11
N ILE A 151 17.25 7.80 8.25
CA ILE A 151 17.07 9.22 8.62
C ILE A 151 15.95 9.35 9.68
N LEU A 152 14.92 8.50 9.59
CA LEU A 152 13.78 8.49 10.52
C LEU A 152 14.08 7.78 11.85
N GLU A 153 15.01 6.83 11.84
CA GLU A 153 15.33 5.93 12.95
C GLU A 153 15.48 6.62 14.32
N PRO A 154 16.14 7.80 14.46
CA PRO A 154 16.23 8.50 15.75
C PRO A 154 14.87 8.93 16.33
N SER A 155 13.82 8.98 15.51
CA SER A 155 12.46 9.35 15.89
C SER A 155 11.57 8.15 16.24
N PHE A 156 12.11 6.92 16.23
CA PHE A 156 11.34 5.73 16.58
C PHE A 156 10.88 5.77 18.04
N THR A 157 9.61 5.42 18.24
CA THR A 157 9.09 5.16 19.59
C THR A 157 9.72 3.88 20.11
N LYS A 158 10.61 4.01 21.10
CA LYS A 158 11.24 2.89 21.83
C LYS A 158 10.63 2.64 23.22
N LYS A 159 9.65 3.46 23.64
CA LYS A 159 8.93 3.27 24.91
C LYS A 159 7.87 2.20 24.72
N PHE A 160 8.25 0.98 25.03
CA PHE A 160 7.35 -0.16 25.02
C PHE A 160 6.81 -0.41 26.43
N HIS A 161 5.53 -0.77 26.53
CA HIS A 161 4.96 -1.21 27.80
C HIS A 161 5.48 -2.61 28.15
N GLY A 162 5.59 -2.88 29.45
CA GLY A 162 5.93 -4.21 29.96
C GLY A 162 4.82 -5.21 29.67
N ASN A 163 5.17 -6.50 29.61
CA ASN A 163 4.23 -7.58 29.32
C ASN A 163 3.05 -7.56 30.31
N GLY A 164 1.82 -7.38 29.81
CA GLY A 164 0.60 -7.33 30.63
C GLY A 164 0.26 -5.97 31.28
N GLU A 165 1.05 -4.92 31.04
CA GLU A 165 0.62 -3.55 31.37
C GLU A 165 -0.53 -3.10 30.45
N ARG A 166 -1.35 -2.13 30.87
CA ARG A 166 -2.47 -1.59 30.06
C ARG A 166 -1.92 -0.91 28.79
N GLY A 167 -1.72 -1.68 27.72
CA GLY A 167 -1.15 -1.24 26.45
C GLY A 167 -1.71 -2.01 25.25
N SER A 168 -1.48 -1.48 24.06
CA SER A 168 -1.78 -2.19 22.81
C SER A 168 -0.58 -3.05 22.41
N TRP A 169 -0.81 -4.21 21.78
CA TRP A 169 0.27 -5.01 21.15
C TRP A 169 1.18 -4.17 20.22
N ARG A 170 0.66 -3.04 19.70
CA ARG A 170 1.42 -2.10 18.86
C ARG A 170 2.60 -1.44 19.58
N THR A 171 2.56 -1.37 20.92
CA THR A 171 3.56 -0.75 21.79
C THR A 171 4.02 -1.67 22.91
N ASP A 172 3.68 -2.96 22.86
CA ASP A 172 4.12 -3.95 23.86
C ASP A 172 5.44 -4.58 23.41
N SER A 173 6.43 -4.51 24.30
CA SER A 173 7.80 -5.01 24.07
C SER A 173 7.82 -6.49 23.69
N ALA A 174 6.83 -7.27 24.14
CA ALA A 174 6.70 -8.68 23.84
C ALA A 174 6.56 -8.96 22.34
N TYR A 175 6.16 -7.98 21.51
CA TYR A 175 6.00 -8.14 20.05
C TYR A 175 7.19 -7.64 19.23
N PHE A 176 8.21 -7.07 19.87
CA PHE A 176 9.38 -6.55 19.19
C PHE A 176 10.58 -7.48 19.39
N ASP A 177 11.41 -7.62 18.37
CA ASP A 177 12.74 -8.21 18.52
C ASP A 177 13.73 -7.16 19.04
N PRO A 178 14.80 -7.56 19.74
CA PRO A 178 15.85 -6.64 20.16
C PRO A 178 16.43 -5.84 18.98
N ASP A 179 17.05 -4.69 19.31
CA ASP A 179 17.85 -3.93 18.35
C ASP A 179 18.91 -4.84 17.70
N ASN A 180 19.22 -4.58 16.43
CA ASN A 180 20.23 -5.31 15.67
C ASN A 180 21.05 -4.34 14.82
N ASP A 181 22.15 -4.83 14.24
CA ASP A 181 23.11 -4.02 13.48
C ASP A 181 22.56 -3.45 12.16
N TYR A 182 21.39 -3.92 11.69
CA TYR A 182 20.79 -3.46 10.45
C TYR A 182 19.89 -2.22 10.66
N ILE A 183 18.99 -2.25 11.65
CA ILE A 183 18.11 -1.13 11.99
C ILE A 183 17.60 -1.27 13.43
N SER A 184 17.50 -0.15 14.17
CA SER A 184 16.83 -0.13 15.47
C SER A 184 15.40 -0.62 15.35
N THR A 185 14.97 -1.34 16.37
CA THR A 185 13.60 -1.78 16.60
C THR A 185 12.74 -0.59 17.02
N GLY A 186 11.55 -0.46 16.43
CA GLY A 186 10.73 0.71 16.66
C GLY A 186 9.50 0.84 15.77
N LEU A 187 8.77 1.92 16.07
CA LEU A 187 7.60 2.36 15.32
C LEU A 187 7.65 3.88 15.14
N ALA A 188 7.39 4.34 13.93
CA ALA A 188 7.10 5.75 13.64
C ALA A 188 5.83 5.87 12.79
N ASN A 189 4.97 6.82 13.14
CA ASN A 189 3.78 7.17 12.36
C ASN A 189 3.97 8.56 11.77
N LEU A 190 3.97 8.63 10.44
CA LEU A 190 4.14 9.85 9.68
C LEU A 190 2.82 10.21 8.97
N SER A 191 2.48 11.48 9.01
CA SER A 191 1.33 12.02 8.28
C SER A 191 1.63 13.47 7.93
N ALA A 192 1.51 13.82 6.65
CA ALA A 192 1.65 15.22 6.22
C ALA A 192 0.49 16.07 6.71
N ALA A 193 -0.71 15.49 6.83
CA ALA A 193 -1.88 16.12 7.43
C ALA A 193 -2.79 15.07 8.06
N TRP A 194 -3.12 15.19 9.34
CA TRP A 194 -4.13 14.37 10.02
C TRP A 194 -4.78 15.06 11.21
N TYR A 195 -5.94 14.58 11.63
CA TYR A 195 -6.55 14.98 12.90
C TYR A 195 -6.05 14.08 14.03
N MET A 196 -5.56 14.70 15.11
CA MET A 196 -5.23 13.96 16.33
C MET A 196 -6.50 13.32 16.92
N ALA A 197 -6.35 12.12 17.48
CA ALA A 197 -7.47 11.40 18.08
C ALA A 197 -8.08 12.24 19.21
N GLY A 198 -9.39 12.48 19.15
CA GLY A 198 -10.12 13.26 20.15
C GLY A 198 -9.99 14.78 20.02
N HIS A 199 -9.22 15.29 19.05
CA HIS A 199 -9.13 16.73 18.78
C HIS A 199 -10.08 17.13 17.64
N LYS A 200 -10.72 18.29 17.78
CA LYS A 200 -11.38 18.98 16.67
C LYS A 200 -10.31 19.80 15.94
N SER A 201 -10.43 19.89 14.62
CA SER A 201 -9.65 20.65 13.64
C SER A 201 -8.89 21.87 14.21
N PRO A 202 -7.69 22.22 13.68
CA PRO A 202 -7.18 21.92 12.34
C PRO A 202 -6.37 20.61 12.21
N PRO A 203 -6.14 20.11 10.98
CA PRO A 203 -5.20 19.02 10.74
C PRO A 203 -3.77 19.46 11.11
N TYR A 204 -2.94 18.47 11.45
CA TYR A 204 -1.57 18.67 11.88
C TYR A 204 -0.59 17.83 11.05
N THR A 205 0.64 18.30 10.90
CA THR A 205 1.75 17.58 10.25
C THR A 205 2.64 16.95 11.31
N THR A 206 2.98 15.66 11.20
CA THR A 206 3.93 15.00 12.12
C THR A 206 5.20 15.86 12.33
N PRO A 207 5.67 16.10 13.58
CA PRO A 207 6.72 17.09 13.84
C PRO A 207 8.03 16.79 13.11
N PHE A 208 8.35 15.50 12.89
CA PHE A 208 9.52 15.06 12.12
C PHE A 208 9.54 15.66 10.71
N LEU A 209 8.39 15.75 10.03
CA LEU A 209 8.29 16.21 8.64
C LEU A 209 8.50 17.73 8.50
N GLN A 210 8.44 18.47 9.61
CA GLN A 210 8.69 19.92 9.64
C GLN A 210 10.18 20.25 9.83
N ARG A 211 11.03 19.23 10.03
CA ARG A 211 12.47 19.39 10.29
C ARG A 211 13.29 19.08 9.04
N SER A 212 14.56 19.48 9.06
CA SER A 212 15.50 19.25 7.95
C SER A 212 15.65 17.76 7.62
N GLU A 213 15.61 16.89 8.63
CA GLU A 213 15.65 15.44 8.53
C GLU A 213 14.40 14.90 7.85
N GLY A 214 13.23 15.45 8.17
CA GLY A 214 11.97 15.15 7.48
C GLY A 214 12.02 15.51 5.99
N HIS A 215 12.60 16.66 5.65
CA HIS A 215 12.79 17.07 4.25
C HIS A 215 13.73 16.10 3.51
N LYS A 216 14.82 15.68 4.15
CA LYS A 216 15.75 14.68 3.59
C LYS A 216 15.07 13.31 3.42
N PHE A 217 14.31 12.85 4.41
CA PHE A 217 13.51 11.62 4.32
C PHE A 217 12.60 11.64 3.09
N VAL A 218 11.84 12.73 2.93
CA VAL A 218 10.92 12.92 1.81
C VAL A 218 11.67 12.95 0.47
N SER A 219 12.80 13.64 0.41
CA SER A 219 13.61 13.74 -0.80
C SER A 219 14.20 12.39 -1.22
N VAL A 220 14.75 11.61 -0.29
CA VAL A 220 15.35 10.29 -0.56
C VAL A 220 14.28 9.27 -0.96
N ALA A 221 13.11 9.31 -0.31
CA ALA A 221 12.03 8.38 -0.57
C ALA A 221 11.09 8.81 -1.71
N ARG A 222 11.38 9.93 -2.40
CA ARG A 222 10.51 10.53 -3.43
C ARG A 222 10.10 9.53 -4.52
N ASP A 223 11.07 8.92 -5.21
CA ASP A 223 10.77 8.01 -6.32
C ASP A 223 10.09 6.71 -5.87
N PRO A 224 10.56 6.01 -4.80
CA PRO A 224 9.86 4.84 -4.29
C PRO A 224 8.40 5.10 -3.93
N PHE A 225 8.10 6.22 -3.26
CA PHE A 225 6.75 6.57 -2.88
C PHE A 225 5.87 7.05 -4.04
N ALA A 226 6.46 7.68 -5.06
CA ALA A 226 5.77 7.99 -6.30
C ALA A 226 5.34 6.72 -7.05
N VAL A 227 6.23 5.72 -7.15
CA VAL A 227 5.91 4.40 -7.74
C VAL A 227 4.81 3.71 -6.95
N VAL A 228 4.87 3.70 -5.62
CA VAL A 228 3.82 3.12 -4.77
C VAL A 228 2.46 3.80 -5.00
N SER A 229 2.45 5.13 -5.20
CA SER A 229 1.24 5.87 -5.56
C SER A 229 0.72 5.47 -6.94
N GLY A 230 1.59 5.25 -7.93
CA GLY A 230 1.21 4.73 -9.25
C GLY A 230 0.68 3.30 -9.21
N ILE A 231 1.17 2.46 -8.30
CA ILE A 231 0.59 1.14 -8.04
C ILE A 231 -0.83 1.29 -7.47
N LEU A 232 -1.09 2.21 -6.54
CA LEU A 232 -2.46 2.50 -6.09
C LEU A 232 -3.35 2.99 -7.24
N ALA A 233 -2.82 3.85 -8.09
CA ALA A 233 -3.52 4.38 -9.25
C ALA A 233 -4.00 3.30 -10.22
N ILE A 234 -3.39 2.10 -10.21
CA ILE A 234 -3.81 0.92 -10.99
C ILE A 234 -4.60 -0.08 -10.14
N THR A 235 -4.23 -0.29 -8.88
CA THR A 235 -4.91 -1.32 -8.07
C THR A 235 -6.25 -0.86 -7.51
N HIS A 236 -6.47 0.47 -7.42
CA HIS A 236 -7.74 1.09 -7.02
C HIS A 236 -7.82 2.55 -7.52
N PRO A 237 -8.12 2.79 -8.82
CA PRO A 237 -8.09 4.13 -9.41
C PRO A 237 -8.98 5.15 -8.70
N GLN A 238 -10.20 4.75 -8.28
CA GLN A 238 -11.10 5.65 -7.56
C GLN A 238 -10.54 6.06 -6.19
N GLN A 239 -9.86 5.15 -5.48
CA GLN A 239 -9.20 5.49 -4.22
C GLN A 239 -8.01 6.42 -4.44
N TYR A 240 -7.26 6.23 -5.52
CA TYR A 240 -6.19 7.15 -5.90
C TYR A 240 -6.72 8.57 -6.17
N GLU A 241 -7.75 8.73 -7.00
CA GLU A 241 -8.33 10.04 -7.32
C GLU A 241 -8.90 10.73 -6.06
N MET A 242 -9.64 9.98 -5.24
CA MET A 242 -10.13 10.48 -3.95
C MET A 242 -8.98 10.98 -3.06
N ALA A 243 -7.87 10.26 -3.00
CA ALA A 243 -6.73 10.63 -2.17
C ALA A 243 -5.97 11.85 -2.69
N LYS A 244 -5.87 11.96 -4.02
CA LYS A 244 -5.33 13.15 -4.68
C LYS A 244 -6.20 14.37 -4.38
N GLU A 245 -7.52 14.27 -4.55
CA GLU A 245 -8.46 15.35 -4.22
C GLU A 245 -8.38 15.76 -2.73
N MET A 246 -8.23 14.79 -1.83
CA MET A 246 -8.01 15.06 -0.41
C MET A 246 -6.73 15.86 -0.19
N LYS A 247 -5.64 15.49 -0.84
CA LYS A 247 -4.35 16.17 -0.72
C LYS A 247 -4.44 17.61 -1.26
N ASP A 248 -4.97 17.80 -2.47
CA ASP A 248 -5.15 19.10 -3.12
C ASP A 248 -6.00 20.05 -2.26
N SER A 249 -7.09 19.52 -1.71
CA SER A 249 -7.99 20.27 -0.81
C SER A 249 -7.27 20.69 0.49
N MET A 250 -6.46 19.80 1.08
CA MET A 250 -5.71 20.12 2.29
C MET A 250 -4.57 21.11 2.04
N ILE A 251 -3.91 21.06 0.87
CA ILE A 251 -2.92 22.07 0.47
C ILE A 251 -3.60 23.45 0.41
N THR A 252 -4.77 23.52 -0.21
CA THR A 252 -5.55 24.76 -0.34
C THR A 252 -6.01 25.32 1.03
N SER A 253 -6.24 24.46 2.01
CA SER A 253 -6.66 24.86 3.37
C SER A 253 -5.55 25.50 4.24
N GLY A 254 -4.29 25.50 3.78
CA GLY A 254 -3.18 26.28 4.37
C GLY A 254 -2.44 25.64 5.55
N ASN A 255 -3.11 24.99 6.50
CA ASN A 255 -2.48 24.57 7.78
C ASN A 255 -1.36 23.52 7.65
N CYS A 256 -1.34 22.74 6.57
CA CYS A 256 -0.33 21.69 6.32
C CYS A 256 0.28 21.80 4.91
N ALA A 257 0.08 22.93 4.22
CA ALA A 257 0.34 23.07 2.79
C ALA A 257 1.81 22.78 2.43
N GLU A 258 2.76 23.29 3.21
CA GLU A 258 4.19 23.10 2.97
C GLU A 258 4.58 21.61 3.05
N ALA A 259 4.16 20.92 4.09
CA ALA A 259 4.47 19.50 4.27
C ALA A 259 3.77 18.63 3.21
N LEU A 260 2.53 18.96 2.86
CA LEU A 260 1.77 18.27 1.82
C LEU A 260 2.36 18.48 0.42
N GLY A 261 2.85 19.67 0.09
CA GLY A 261 3.49 19.95 -1.20
C GLY A 261 4.76 19.13 -1.42
N ARG A 262 5.47 18.80 -0.33
CA ARG A 262 6.64 17.91 -0.37
C ARG A 262 6.25 16.43 -0.26
N TRP A 263 5.12 16.10 0.35
CA TRP A 263 4.72 14.73 0.67
C TRP A 263 4.76 13.84 -0.58
N PRO A 264 5.59 12.78 -0.60
CA PRO A 264 5.96 12.09 -1.84
C PRO A 264 4.98 11.01 -2.27
N THR A 265 3.79 10.95 -1.66
CA THR A 265 2.76 9.95 -1.96
C THR A 265 1.35 10.53 -1.85
N VAL A 266 0.36 9.81 -2.38
CA VAL A 266 -1.07 10.10 -2.20
C VAL A 266 -1.65 9.53 -0.90
N PHE A 267 -1.00 8.56 -0.26
CA PHE A 267 -1.45 8.04 1.03
C PHE A 267 -1.38 9.14 2.10
N THR A 268 -2.41 9.30 2.93
CA THR A 268 -2.39 10.35 3.96
C THR A 268 -1.40 10.06 5.08
N ALA A 269 -1.11 8.79 5.34
CA ALA A 269 -0.27 8.37 6.45
C ALA A 269 0.59 7.14 6.10
N ILE A 270 1.74 7.04 6.78
CA ILE A 270 2.68 5.93 6.69
C ILE A 270 3.05 5.51 8.12
N SER A 271 2.95 4.23 8.43
CA SER A 271 3.56 3.62 9.61
C SER A 271 4.83 2.87 9.19
N VAL A 272 5.97 3.28 9.74
CA VAL A 272 7.25 2.59 9.62
C VAL A 272 7.41 1.69 10.84
N ILE A 273 7.45 0.39 10.61
CA ILE A 273 7.48 -0.65 11.65
C ILE A 273 8.75 -1.47 11.45
N THR A 274 9.62 -1.52 12.44
CA THR A 274 10.85 -2.32 12.37
C THR A 274 10.85 -3.44 13.39
N ASN A 275 11.28 -4.64 12.96
CA ASN A 275 11.52 -5.82 13.80
C ASN A 275 10.36 -6.17 14.74
N ARG A 276 9.11 -5.99 14.29
CA ARG A 276 7.90 -6.19 15.10
C ARG A 276 6.99 -7.25 14.50
N GLU A 277 6.56 -8.19 15.33
CA GLU A 277 5.42 -9.07 15.05
C GLU A 277 4.11 -8.28 15.03
N SER A 278 3.24 -8.59 14.08
CA SER A 278 1.86 -8.10 14.10
C SER A 278 0.96 -9.30 14.36
N PRO A 279 0.44 -9.51 15.59
CA PRO A 279 -0.52 -10.56 15.86
C PRO A 279 -1.77 -10.37 15.00
N PHE A 280 -2.60 -11.40 14.91
CA PHE A 280 -3.82 -11.32 14.12
C PHE A 280 -4.73 -10.17 14.59
N HIS A 281 -5.08 -9.27 13.68
CA HIS A 281 -5.89 -8.09 13.97
C HIS A 281 -6.65 -7.58 12.74
N ARG A 282 -7.41 -6.49 12.96
CA ARG A 282 -8.06 -5.68 11.93
C ARG A 282 -7.78 -4.20 12.21
N ASP A 283 -7.76 -3.40 11.16
CA ASP A 283 -7.53 -1.95 11.26
C ASP A 283 -8.85 -1.18 11.32
N LEU A 284 -9.31 -0.91 12.55
CA LEU A 284 -10.67 -0.43 12.81
C LEU A 284 -10.94 1.01 12.34
N HIS A 285 -9.91 1.79 12.03
CA HIS A 285 -10.05 3.20 11.67
C HIS A 285 -10.22 3.45 10.17
N GLU A 286 -10.08 2.44 9.34
CA GLU A 286 -10.17 2.56 7.88
C GLU A 286 -11.59 2.40 7.35
N SER A 287 -11.76 2.68 6.06
CA SER A 287 -12.94 2.31 5.29
C SER A 287 -12.92 0.81 5.00
N TRP A 288 -14.09 0.22 4.76
CA TRP A 288 -14.18 -1.18 4.34
C TRP A 288 -13.88 -1.38 2.85
N LYS A 289 -13.92 -0.30 2.06
CA LYS A 289 -13.80 -0.33 0.60
C LYS A 289 -12.42 0.07 0.09
N TRP A 290 -11.55 0.50 0.99
CA TRP A 290 -10.23 1.01 0.67
C TRP A 290 -9.20 -0.08 0.89
N PHE A 291 -8.10 0.04 0.17
CA PHE A 291 -6.91 -0.76 0.36
C PHE A 291 -5.84 0.03 1.10
N ASP A 292 -5.11 -0.71 1.92
CA ASP A 292 -3.87 -0.32 2.54
C ASP A 292 -2.75 -1.12 1.88
N PHE A 293 -1.57 -0.53 1.86
CA PHE A 293 -0.39 -1.13 1.26
C PHE A 293 0.56 -1.55 2.36
N LEU A 294 0.89 -2.84 2.39
CA LEU A 294 1.92 -3.38 3.26
C LEU A 294 3.16 -3.72 2.42
N LEU A 295 4.15 -2.82 2.44
CA LEU A 295 5.45 -3.00 1.80
C LEU A 295 6.47 -3.47 2.84
N SER A 296 7.13 -4.61 2.62
CA SER A 296 8.18 -5.09 3.52
C SER A 296 9.52 -5.29 2.81
N PHE A 297 10.63 -4.93 3.47
CA PHE A 297 11.99 -5.08 2.96
C PHE A 297 13.02 -5.22 4.10
N GLY A 298 14.25 -5.59 3.76
CA GLY A 298 15.32 -5.91 4.69
C GLY A 298 16.01 -7.23 4.34
N PRO A 299 17.08 -7.61 5.07
CA PRO A 299 17.93 -8.76 4.75
C PRO A 299 17.30 -10.11 5.17
N TYR A 300 15.96 -10.23 5.14
CA TYR A 300 15.24 -11.45 5.45
C TYR A 300 14.90 -12.22 4.17
N LYS A 301 14.67 -13.53 4.27
CA LYS A 301 14.24 -14.35 3.11
C LYS A 301 12.74 -14.29 2.87
N HIS A 302 11.96 -14.58 3.91
CA HIS A 302 10.49 -14.59 3.88
C HIS A 302 9.94 -14.02 5.20
N ALA A 303 8.87 -13.23 5.11
CA ALA A 303 8.18 -12.65 6.27
C ALA A 303 6.67 -12.92 6.20
N PRO A 304 6.22 -14.16 6.49
CA PRO A 304 4.88 -14.60 6.12
C PRO A 304 3.76 -13.70 6.65
N LEU A 305 2.93 -13.21 5.72
CA LEU A 305 1.66 -12.53 6.00
C LEU A 305 0.54 -13.55 5.88
N TYR A 306 -0.33 -13.60 6.87
CA TYR A 306 -1.50 -14.46 6.90
C TYR A 306 -2.76 -13.61 6.68
N LEU A 307 -3.61 -14.03 5.75
CA LEU A 307 -4.94 -13.46 5.53
C LEU A 307 -5.96 -14.55 5.87
N ALA A 308 -6.37 -14.62 7.14
CA ALA A 308 -7.09 -15.76 7.70
C ALA A 308 -8.43 -16.01 6.99
N ASN A 309 -9.18 -14.95 6.68
CA ASN A 309 -10.47 -15.07 5.98
C ASN A 309 -10.34 -15.64 4.57
N LEU A 310 -9.17 -15.52 3.96
CA LEU A 310 -8.90 -16.06 2.64
C LEU A 310 -8.30 -17.46 2.71
N GLY A 311 -7.80 -17.88 3.88
CA GLY A 311 -7.07 -19.13 4.03
C GLY A 311 -5.73 -19.11 3.29
N ILE A 312 -5.10 -17.94 3.13
CA ILE A 312 -3.83 -17.82 2.41
C ILE A 312 -2.69 -17.33 3.30
N ARG A 313 -1.50 -17.85 3.00
CA ARG A 313 -0.21 -17.43 3.56
C ARG A 313 0.65 -16.92 2.40
N VAL A 314 0.97 -15.64 2.45
CA VAL A 314 1.85 -14.99 1.49
C VAL A 314 3.29 -15.13 1.95
N ASN A 315 4.17 -15.59 1.05
CA ASN A 315 5.59 -15.80 1.33
C ASN A 315 6.31 -14.50 1.72
N ASN A 316 5.88 -13.39 1.11
CA ASN A 316 6.29 -12.02 1.39
C ASN A 316 7.83 -11.83 1.45
N PRO A 317 8.57 -12.13 0.35
CA PRO A 317 9.99 -11.80 0.26
C PRO A 317 10.23 -10.26 0.28
N PRO A 318 11.48 -9.79 0.46
CA PRO A 318 11.79 -8.35 0.41
C PRO A 318 11.31 -7.66 -0.86
N GLY A 319 10.77 -6.45 -0.72
CA GLY A 319 10.19 -5.64 -1.79
C GLY A 319 8.76 -6.00 -2.17
N THR A 320 8.12 -6.92 -1.46
CA THR A 320 6.72 -7.31 -1.70
C THR A 320 5.77 -6.23 -1.23
N ILE A 321 4.74 -5.95 -2.03
CA ILE A 321 3.57 -5.17 -1.62
C ILE A 321 2.37 -6.10 -1.55
N CYS A 322 1.75 -6.19 -0.38
CA CYS A 322 0.43 -6.79 -0.20
C CYS A 322 -0.60 -5.67 -0.07
N ILE A 323 -1.64 -5.69 -0.91
CA ILE A 323 -2.65 -4.65 -1.01
C ILE A 323 -3.98 -5.26 -0.61
N PHE A 324 -4.57 -4.80 0.48
CA PHE A 324 -5.82 -5.35 0.99
C PHE A 324 -6.51 -4.36 1.92
N GLY A 325 -7.80 -4.57 2.23
CA GLY A 325 -8.46 -3.76 3.25
C GLY A 325 -8.11 -4.26 4.65
N GLY A 326 -7.27 -3.53 5.39
CA GLY A 326 -6.81 -3.89 6.74
C GLY A 326 -7.96 -4.05 7.74
N ARG A 327 -9.03 -3.27 7.54
CA ARG A 327 -10.29 -3.45 8.26
C ARG A 327 -11.05 -4.74 7.92
N ALA A 328 -11.05 -5.10 6.64
CA ALA A 328 -11.89 -6.15 6.09
C ALA A 328 -11.29 -7.54 6.28
N LEU A 329 -9.97 -7.69 6.36
CA LEU A 329 -9.32 -9.00 6.53
C LEU A 329 -8.68 -9.11 7.91
N TRP A 330 -8.93 -10.22 8.60
CA TRP A 330 -8.22 -10.61 9.81
C TRP A 330 -6.84 -11.13 9.42
N HIS A 331 -5.81 -10.37 9.78
CA HIS A 331 -4.48 -10.56 9.23
C HIS A 331 -3.39 -10.40 10.28
N GLY A 332 -2.26 -11.05 10.05
CA GLY A 332 -1.12 -11.02 10.96
C GLY A 332 0.18 -11.36 10.24
N VAL A 333 1.29 -10.85 10.76
CA VAL A 333 2.62 -11.10 10.24
C VAL A 333 3.48 -11.66 11.36
N ARG A 334 4.07 -12.84 11.13
CA ARG A 334 4.93 -13.47 12.13
C ARG A 334 6.20 -12.65 12.37
N ARG A 335 6.79 -12.89 13.55
CA ARG A 335 8.09 -12.37 13.95
C ARG A 335 9.19 -12.78 12.97
N VAL A 336 9.83 -11.77 12.37
CA VAL A 336 11.00 -11.89 11.49
C VAL A 336 11.82 -10.62 11.64
N SER A 337 13.13 -10.76 11.82
CA SER A 337 14.08 -9.66 11.98
C SER A 337 15.43 -10.05 11.33
N PRO A 338 16.18 -9.09 10.76
CA PRO A 338 15.83 -7.68 10.58
C PRO A 338 14.77 -7.48 9.50
N ARG A 339 13.75 -6.66 9.80
CA ARG A 339 12.66 -6.36 8.85
C ARG A 339 12.17 -4.93 9.04
N VAL A 340 12.00 -4.23 7.93
CA VAL A 340 11.25 -2.98 7.85
C VAL A 340 9.93 -3.24 7.13
N THR A 341 8.84 -2.73 7.68
CA THR A 341 7.51 -2.76 7.07
C THR A 341 6.96 -1.34 7.03
N LEU A 342 6.55 -0.90 5.84
CA LEU A 342 5.79 0.32 5.61
C LEU A 342 4.32 -0.06 5.42
N ALA A 343 3.46 0.37 6.34
CA ALA A 343 2.02 0.35 6.13
C ALA A 343 1.59 1.74 5.64
N LEU A 344 1.13 1.83 4.39
CA LEU A 344 0.63 3.07 3.80
C LEU A 344 -0.89 3.01 3.70
N TYR A 345 -1.57 4.00 4.26
CA TYR A 345 -3.02 3.95 4.44
C TYR A 345 -3.65 5.34 4.44
N MET A 346 -4.98 5.37 4.39
CA MET A 346 -5.77 6.60 4.35
C MET A 346 -6.63 6.77 5.60
N ARG A 347 -6.68 8.01 6.10
CA ARG A 347 -7.49 8.37 7.26
C ARG A 347 -8.88 8.80 6.81
N LYS A 348 -9.88 7.92 7.01
CA LYS A 348 -11.27 8.18 6.59
C LYS A 348 -11.91 9.44 7.17
N ASN A 349 -11.47 9.89 8.33
CA ASN A 349 -11.97 11.13 8.95
C ASN A 349 -11.54 12.37 8.17
N ILE A 350 -10.38 12.34 7.51
CA ILE A 350 -9.95 13.41 6.59
C ILE A 350 -10.92 13.51 5.42
N GLN A 351 -11.18 12.39 4.74
CA GLN A 351 -12.14 12.35 3.64
C GLN A 351 -13.51 12.87 4.05
N LYS A 352 -14.00 12.49 5.24
CA LYS A 352 -15.31 12.93 5.75
C LYS A 352 -15.36 14.42 6.05
N GLU A 353 -14.34 14.98 6.69
CA GLU A 353 -14.29 16.40 7.03
C GLU A 353 -14.27 17.27 5.76
N LEU A 354 -13.53 16.83 4.73
CA LEU A 354 -13.44 17.54 3.46
C LEU A 354 -14.70 17.37 2.57
N GLY A 355 -15.65 16.51 2.96
CA GLY A 355 -16.85 16.24 2.17
C GLY A 355 -16.60 15.55 0.82
N ILE A 356 -15.39 15.00 0.60
CA ILE A 356 -14.98 14.38 -0.67
C ILE A 356 -15.71 13.05 -0.87
N GLN A 357 -16.06 12.70 -2.10
CA GLN A 357 -16.72 11.42 -2.37
C GLN A 357 -15.82 10.23 -2.03
N SER A 358 -16.32 9.30 -1.21
CA SER A 358 -15.56 8.09 -0.86
C SER A 358 -15.48 7.11 -2.04
N ALA A 359 -14.29 6.57 -2.28
CA ALA A 359 -14.07 5.53 -3.29
C ALA A 359 -14.99 4.31 -3.10
N SER A 360 -15.45 3.74 -4.22
CA SER A 360 -16.26 2.53 -4.21
C SER A 360 -15.40 1.26 -4.08
N TRP A 361 -16.00 0.08 -4.29
CA TRP A 361 -15.24 -1.17 -4.32
C TRP A 361 -14.42 -1.24 -5.60
N MET A 362 -13.14 -1.64 -5.50
CA MET A 362 -12.39 -2.01 -6.69
C MET A 362 -13.02 -3.26 -7.33
N THR A 363 -13.17 -3.25 -8.65
CA THR A 363 -13.69 -4.41 -9.40
C THR A 363 -12.83 -4.72 -10.61
N GLN A 364 -12.83 -5.97 -11.06
CA GLN A 364 -12.16 -6.36 -12.30
C GLN A 364 -12.77 -5.69 -13.54
N GLN A 365 -14.02 -5.23 -13.45
CA GLN A 365 -14.69 -4.52 -14.55
C GLN A 365 -14.06 -3.15 -14.84
N GLU A 366 -13.30 -2.58 -13.89
CA GLU A 366 -12.54 -1.33 -14.08
C GLU A 366 -11.67 -1.38 -15.35
N TYR A 367 -11.20 -2.59 -15.72
CA TYR A 367 -10.33 -2.80 -16.87
C TYR A 367 -10.96 -3.54 -18.05
N SER A 368 -12.27 -3.79 -18.03
CA SER A 368 -12.94 -4.55 -19.10
C SER A 368 -12.74 -3.92 -20.49
N ASN A 369 -12.78 -2.59 -20.57
CA ASN A 369 -12.62 -1.83 -21.82
C ASN A 369 -11.19 -1.87 -22.40
N TYR A 370 -10.22 -2.42 -21.67
CA TYR A 370 -8.82 -2.54 -22.11
C TYR A 370 -8.42 -4.00 -22.32
N ILE A 371 -9.37 -4.94 -22.26
CA ILE A 371 -9.11 -6.37 -22.42
C ILE A 371 -9.67 -6.82 -23.78
N GLY A 372 -8.77 -7.31 -24.64
CA GLY A 372 -9.11 -7.92 -25.93
C GLY A 372 -9.61 -9.37 -25.82
N PRO A 373 -9.98 -9.98 -26.97
CA PRO A 373 -10.63 -11.29 -27.04
C PRO A 373 -9.75 -12.45 -26.53
N GLN A 374 -8.43 -12.30 -26.45
CA GLN A 374 -7.52 -13.36 -26.00
C GLN A 374 -7.11 -13.25 -24.53
N ARG A 375 -8.11 -13.17 -23.65
CA ARG A 375 -7.91 -13.11 -22.18
C ARG A 375 -7.10 -14.30 -21.62
N HIS A 376 -7.10 -15.45 -22.30
CA HIS A 376 -6.46 -16.69 -21.83
C HIS A 376 -4.94 -16.78 -22.07
N ASN A 377 -4.33 -15.85 -22.82
CA ASN A 377 -2.91 -15.93 -23.24
C ASN A 377 -1.94 -15.01 -22.50
N LEU A 378 -2.39 -14.34 -21.43
CA LEU A 378 -1.61 -13.36 -20.64
C LEU A 378 -0.32 -13.93 -20.02
N ARG A 379 -0.18 -15.26 -19.89
CA ARG A 379 1.07 -15.92 -19.44
C ARG A 379 2.10 -16.17 -20.55
N ARG A 380 1.76 -16.10 -21.84
CA ARG A 380 2.64 -16.52 -22.96
C ARG A 380 3.15 -15.38 -23.86
N HIS A 381 2.48 -14.23 -23.89
CA HIS A 381 2.80 -13.14 -24.81
C HIS A 381 2.96 -11.80 -24.08
N MET A 382 4.04 -11.68 -23.28
CA MET A 382 4.48 -10.40 -22.75
C MET A 382 5.60 -9.87 -23.65
N PRO A 383 5.49 -8.67 -24.23
CA PRO A 383 6.62 -8.04 -24.92
C PRO A 383 7.78 -7.86 -23.95
N THR A 384 8.85 -8.63 -24.15
CA THR A 384 10.00 -8.66 -23.24
C THR A 384 10.82 -7.37 -23.29
N ASN A 385 10.75 -6.59 -24.36
CA ASN A 385 11.52 -5.36 -24.50
C ASN A 385 10.66 -4.25 -25.16
N MET A 386 10.21 -3.28 -24.38
CA MET A 386 10.12 -1.91 -24.92
C MET A 386 11.45 -1.26 -24.56
N ASN A 387 12.36 -1.23 -25.53
CA ASN A 387 13.48 -0.32 -25.48
C ASN A 387 12.88 1.09 -25.57
N PHE A 388 12.59 1.70 -24.42
CA PHE A 388 12.44 3.14 -24.37
C PHE A 388 13.81 3.70 -24.75
N VAL A 389 13.95 4.08 -26.02
CA VAL A 389 15.09 4.84 -26.49
C VAL A 389 14.91 6.23 -25.88
N VAL A 390 15.77 6.54 -24.91
CA VAL A 390 15.85 7.83 -24.22
C VAL A 390 16.42 8.86 -25.18
#